data_AF-W7T134-F1
#
_entry.id   AF-W7T134-F1
#
_cell.length_a   1.000
_cell.length_b   1.000
_cell.length_c   1.000
_cell.angle_alpha   90.00
_cell.angle_beta   90.00
_cell.angle_gamma   90.00
#
_symmetry.space_group_name_H-M   'P 1'
#
loop_
_entity.id
_entity.type
_entity.pdbx_description
1 polymer ?
#
loop_
_entity_poly.entity_id
_entity_poly.type
_entity_poly.pdbx_seq_one_letter_code
_entity_poly.pdbx_strand_id
1 'polypeptide(L)'
;MTDQYKQRYYALVGGRQFHTALTVDPDVVDLYWYDDNPPLPGFEKVTPAIAIRHTPLTEVDSVHRVEWFAEYRGEPFKVTADRGDSLLLYYLGGNEPKARELGLEVEERFVATGVIPKSEIENLREVDTVIWPGAESQS
;
A
#
# COMPACT_ATOMS: atom_id res chain seq x y z
N MET A 1 -1.76 -16.91 9.71
CA MET A 1 -1.62 -15.44 9.82
C MET A 1 -2.51 -14.84 8.76
N THR A 2 -3.48 -14.02 9.16
CA THR A 2 -4.41 -13.35 8.25
C THR A 2 -3.69 -12.16 7.62
N ASP A 3 -3.73 -12.01 6.30
CA ASP A 3 -3.06 -10.90 5.58
C ASP A 3 -3.90 -9.60 5.59
N GLN A 4 -4.77 -9.46 6.61
CA GLN A 4 -5.89 -8.52 6.63
C GLN A 4 -5.45 -7.04 6.58
N TYR A 5 -4.31 -6.71 7.18
CA TYR A 5 -3.82 -5.32 7.31
C TYR A 5 -2.56 -5.04 6.51
N LYS A 6 -2.26 -5.90 5.52
CA LYS A 6 -1.08 -5.69 4.68
C LYS A 6 -1.37 -4.63 3.64
N GLN A 7 -0.38 -3.78 3.41
CA GLN A 7 -0.40 -2.84 2.29
C GLN A 7 -0.54 -3.61 0.98
N ARG A 8 -1.51 -3.20 0.16
CA ARG A 8 -1.81 -3.81 -1.14
C ARG A 8 -1.98 -2.74 -2.19
N TYR A 9 -1.76 -3.12 -3.44
CA TYR A 9 -2.04 -2.27 -4.58
C TYR A 9 -3.07 -2.93 -5.49
N TYR A 10 -3.83 -2.10 -6.16
CA TYR A 10 -4.68 -2.52 -7.26
C TYR A 10 -4.63 -1.49 -8.37
N ALA A 11 -4.87 -1.93 -9.60
CA ALA A 11 -5.04 -1.07 -10.75
C ALA A 11 -6.43 -1.23 -11.35
N LEU A 12 -6.98 -0.15 -11.89
CA LEU A 12 -8.18 -0.18 -12.72
C LEU A 12 -7.75 -0.16 -14.19
N VAL A 13 -8.30 -1.08 -14.99
CA VAL A 13 -8.09 -1.14 -16.44
C VAL A 13 -9.43 -1.39 -17.12
N GLY A 14 -9.90 -0.42 -17.91
CA GLY A 14 -11.24 -0.45 -18.49
C GLY A 14 -12.34 -0.63 -17.43
N GLY A 15 -12.13 -0.06 -16.23
CA GLY A 15 -13.03 -0.21 -15.08
C GLY A 15 -12.96 -1.56 -14.34
N ARG A 16 -12.12 -2.52 -14.77
CA ARG A 16 -11.88 -3.77 -14.04
C ARG A 16 -10.72 -3.61 -13.07
N GLN A 17 -10.90 -4.07 -11.84
CA GLN A 17 -9.85 -4.09 -10.82
C GLN A 17 -8.94 -5.32 -10.96
N PHE A 18 -7.64 -5.09 -10.88
CA PHE A 18 -6.60 -6.13 -10.84
C PHE A 18 -5.77 -5.99 -9.58
N HIS A 19 -5.34 -7.12 -9.00
CA HIS A 19 -4.28 -7.07 -7.99
C HIS A 19 -2.98 -6.64 -8.68
N THR A 20 -2.21 -5.78 -8.00
CA THR A 20 -1.07 -5.12 -8.64
C THR A 20 0.16 -5.16 -7.76
N ALA A 21 1.32 -5.31 -8.38
CA ALA A 21 2.60 -4.99 -7.77
C ALA A 21 3.25 -3.82 -8.52
N LEU A 22 3.90 -2.93 -7.75
CA LEU A 22 4.80 -1.94 -8.33
C LEU A 22 6.08 -2.65 -8.77
N THR A 23 6.62 -2.26 -9.92
CA THR A 23 7.86 -2.85 -10.45
C THR A 23 9.07 -1.95 -10.15
N VAL A 24 10.26 -2.42 -10.53
CA VAL A 24 11.48 -1.60 -10.47
C VAL A 24 11.48 -0.49 -11.51
N ASP A 25 10.72 -0.66 -12.59
CA ASP A 25 10.45 0.39 -13.57
C ASP A 25 9.26 1.22 -13.06
N PRO A 26 9.45 2.50 -12.73
CA PRO A 26 8.39 3.32 -12.15
C PRO A 26 7.20 3.53 -13.11
N ASP A 27 7.38 3.32 -14.42
CA ASP A 27 6.36 3.51 -15.44
C ASP A 27 5.61 2.21 -15.78
N VAL A 28 5.89 1.11 -15.07
CA VAL A 28 5.30 -0.21 -15.31
C VAL A 28 4.79 -0.83 -14.01
N VAL A 29 3.60 -1.44 -14.09
CA VAL A 29 3.00 -2.23 -13.02
C VAL A 29 2.72 -3.66 -13.47
N ASP A 30 2.79 -4.61 -12.53
CA ASP A 30 2.42 -6.00 -12.76
C ASP A 30 0.96 -6.19 -12.40
N LEU A 31 0.14 -6.56 -13.38
CA LEU A 31 -1.25 -6.98 -13.15
C LEU A 31 -1.29 -8.49 -12.93
N TYR A 32 -1.94 -8.93 -11.86
CA TYR A 32 -2.12 -10.34 -11.56
C TYR A 32 -3.53 -10.80 -11.92
N TRP A 33 -3.59 -11.97 -12.54
CA TRP A 33 -4.79 -12.71 -12.83
C TRP A 33 -4.81 -14.01 -12.04
N TYR A 34 -5.80 -14.15 -11.16
CA TYR A 34 -6.04 -15.32 -10.32
C TYR A 34 -7.33 -16.08 -10.66
N ASP A 35 -8.10 -15.61 -11.65
CA ASP A 35 -9.41 -16.18 -11.99
C ASP A 35 -9.24 -17.57 -12.64
N ASP A 36 -10.18 -18.47 -12.38
CA ASP A 36 -10.25 -19.81 -13.00
C ASP A 36 -10.54 -19.73 -14.50
N ASN A 37 -11.07 -18.59 -14.97
CA ASN A 37 -11.25 -18.31 -16.38
C ASN A 37 -9.92 -18.04 -17.10
N PRO A 38 -9.82 -18.35 -18.41
CA PRO A 38 -8.65 -18.01 -19.21
C PRO A 38 -8.30 -16.52 -19.08
N PRO A 39 -7.01 -16.18 -18.93
CA PRO A 39 -6.61 -14.78 -18.79
C PRO A 39 -6.84 -14.00 -20.08
N LEU A 40 -7.05 -12.69 -19.95
CA LEU A 40 -7.14 -11.80 -21.11
C LEU A 40 -5.83 -11.81 -21.92
N PRO A 41 -5.87 -11.42 -23.22
CA PRO A 41 -4.66 -11.26 -24.02
C PRO A 41 -3.61 -10.38 -23.34
N GLY A 42 -2.34 -10.77 -23.49
CA GLY A 42 -1.19 -10.07 -22.91
C GLY A 42 -0.76 -10.58 -21.54
N PHE A 43 -1.55 -11.43 -20.89
CA PHE A 43 -1.12 -12.10 -19.66
C PHE A 43 -0.31 -13.36 -19.97
N GLU A 44 0.81 -13.52 -19.28
CA GLU A 44 1.69 -14.68 -19.35
C GLU A 44 1.47 -15.58 -18.14
N LYS A 45 1.30 -16.89 -18.37
CA LYS A 45 1.05 -17.85 -17.30
C LYS A 45 2.35 -18.19 -16.57
N VAL A 46 2.43 -17.81 -15.29
CA VAL A 46 3.61 -18.04 -14.44
C VAL A 46 3.46 -19.32 -13.63
N THR A 47 2.26 -19.58 -13.12
CA THR A 47 1.92 -20.84 -12.44
C THR A 47 0.54 -21.32 -12.90
N PRO A 48 0.10 -22.56 -12.56
CA PRO A 48 -1.26 -23.01 -12.85
C PRO A 48 -2.36 -22.03 -12.42
N ALA A 49 -2.15 -21.30 -11.33
CA ALA A 49 -3.12 -20.41 -10.68
C ALA A 49 -2.84 -18.91 -10.88
N ILE A 50 -1.74 -18.53 -11.55
CA ILE A 50 -1.33 -17.13 -11.66
C ILE A 50 -0.86 -16.84 -13.07
N ALA A 51 -1.46 -15.83 -13.69
CA ALA A 51 -0.92 -15.16 -14.87
C ALA A 51 -0.60 -13.70 -14.56
N ILE A 52 0.45 -13.17 -15.17
CA ILE A 52 0.94 -11.80 -14.93
C ILE A 52 0.99 -11.04 -16.25
N ARG A 53 0.65 -9.75 -16.23
CA ARG A 53 0.90 -8.83 -17.34
C ARG A 53 1.68 -7.62 -16.86
N HIS A 54 2.89 -7.44 -17.38
CA HIS A 54 3.66 -6.20 -17.25
C HIS A 54 2.95 -5.12 -18.07
N THR A 55 2.43 -4.08 -17.42
CA THR A 55 1.54 -3.09 -18.04
C THR A 55 2.10 -1.69 -17.83
N PRO A 56 2.36 -0.92 -18.91
CA PRO A 56 2.68 0.49 -18.81
C PRO A 56 1.59 1.27 -18.06
N LEU A 57 1.99 2.25 -17.25
CA LEU A 57 1.05 3.10 -16.53
C LEU A 57 0.12 3.89 -17.47
N THR A 58 0.52 4.12 -18.71
CA THR A 58 -0.31 4.76 -19.75
C THR A 58 -1.48 3.89 -20.21
N GLU A 59 -1.46 2.59 -19.93
CA GLU A 59 -2.54 1.64 -20.28
C GLU A 59 -3.49 1.34 -19.10
N VAL A 60 -3.23 1.91 -17.91
CA VAL A 60 -4.11 1.74 -16.75
C VAL A 60 -4.88 3.03 -16.47
N ASP A 61 -6.13 2.89 -16.04
CA ASP A 61 -6.99 4.01 -15.69
C ASP A 61 -6.47 4.68 -14.40
N SER A 62 -6.10 3.86 -13.43
CA SER A 62 -5.51 4.30 -12.17
C SER A 62 -4.74 3.19 -11.46
N VAL A 63 -3.83 3.58 -10.56
CA VAL A 63 -3.21 2.68 -9.58
C VAL A 63 -3.48 3.22 -8.20
N HIS A 64 -3.89 2.34 -7.31
CA HIS A 64 -4.28 2.63 -5.95
C HIS A 64 -3.39 1.90 -4.96
N ARG A 65 -3.01 2.60 -3.89
CA ARG A 65 -2.37 2.03 -2.70
C ARG A 65 -3.37 1.99 -1.58
N VAL A 66 -3.56 0.80 -1.01
CA VAL A 66 -4.43 0.59 0.14
C VAL A 66 -3.58 0.28 1.36
N GLU A 67 -3.77 1.07 2.40
CA GLU A 67 -3.03 1.02 3.66
C GLU A 67 -4.01 1.04 4.85
N TRP A 68 -3.52 0.61 6.01
CA TRP A 68 -4.30 0.60 7.23
C TRP A 68 -3.67 1.52 8.26
N PHE A 69 -4.50 2.33 8.91
CA PHE A 69 -4.11 3.31 9.90
C PHE A 69 -4.94 3.12 11.16
N ALA A 70 -4.36 3.51 12.29
CA ALA A 70 -5.02 3.43 13.58
C ALA A 70 -4.46 4.47 14.53
N GLU A 71 -5.08 4.58 15.69
CA GLU A 71 -4.62 5.39 16.81
C GLU A 71 -4.36 4.49 18.03
N TYR A 72 -3.36 4.87 18.82
CA TYR A 72 -3.07 4.25 20.10
C TYR A 72 -2.65 5.33 21.08
N ARG A 73 -3.37 5.45 22.20
CA ARG A 73 -3.19 6.52 23.21
C ARG A 73 -3.23 7.93 22.61
N GLY A 74 -4.12 8.16 21.64
CA GLY A 74 -4.29 9.45 20.96
C GLY A 74 -3.24 9.78 19.89
N GLU A 75 -2.28 8.90 19.65
CA GLU A 75 -1.20 9.11 18.67
C GLU A 75 -1.45 8.30 17.39
N PRO A 76 -1.04 8.80 16.20
CA PRO A 76 -1.32 8.15 14.92
C PRO A 76 -0.29 7.07 14.56
N PHE A 77 -0.77 5.97 14.00
CA PHE A 77 0.03 4.83 13.57
C PHE A 77 -0.41 4.29 12.21
N LYS A 78 0.54 3.72 11.47
CA LYS A 78 0.27 2.83 10.34
C LYS A 78 0.32 1.38 10.83
N VAL A 79 -0.65 0.57 10.42
CA VAL A 79 -0.64 -0.87 10.68
C VAL A 79 0.23 -1.55 9.62
N THR A 80 1.15 -2.41 10.05
CA THR A 80 2.10 -3.08 9.15
C THR A 80 1.97 -4.60 9.14
N ALA A 81 1.41 -5.20 10.19
CA ALA A 81 1.09 -6.63 10.21
C ALA A 81 0.00 -6.99 11.23
N ASP A 82 -0.78 -8.03 10.91
CA ASP A 82 -1.63 -8.75 11.86
C ASP A 82 -0.82 -9.85 12.58
N ARG A 83 -0.93 -9.90 13.91
CA ARG A 83 -0.29 -10.91 14.77
C ARG A 83 -1.31 -11.65 15.64
N GLY A 84 -2.52 -11.89 15.13
CA GLY A 84 -3.59 -12.58 15.87
C GLY A 84 -4.39 -11.59 16.70
N ASP A 85 -4.19 -11.58 18.02
CA ASP A 85 -4.88 -10.66 18.93
C ASP A 85 -4.15 -9.30 19.07
N SER A 86 -3.10 -9.09 18.29
CA SER A 86 -2.30 -7.86 18.29
C SER A 86 -1.97 -7.40 16.87
N LEU A 87 -1.65 -6.11 16.74
CA LEU A 87 -1.17 -5.49 15.51
C LEU A 87 0.28 -5.02 15.68
N LEU A 88 1.08 -5.16 14.64
CA LEU A 88 2.35 -4.45 14.52
C LEU A 88 2.06 -3.06 13.96
N LEU A 89 2.38 -2.03 14.73
CA LEU A 89 2.18 -0.63 14.37
C LEU A 89 3.51 0.06 14.10
N TYR A 90 3.51 0.97 13.14
CA TYR A 90 4.56 1.94 12.87
C TYR A 90 4.07 3.33 13.29
N TYR A 91 4.79 3.98 14.20
CA TYR A 91 4.43 5.29 14.73
C TYR A 91 4.61 6.35 13.65
N LEU A 92 3.55 7.11 13.37
CA LEU A 92 3.56 8.19 12.40
C LEU A 92 3.83 9.55 13.04
N GLY A 93 3.69 9.65 14.35
CA GLY A 93 4.12 10.82 15.09
C GLY A 93 5.64 10.86 15.18
N GLY A 94 6.17 12.07 15.15
CA GLY A 94 7.60 12.31 15.07
C GLY A 94 7.86 13.69 14.53
N ASN A 95 8.95 14.30 15.00
CA ASN A 95 9.32 15.65 14.60
C ASN A 95 10.28 15.66 13.40
N GLU A 96 10.55 14.53 12.75
CA GLU A 96 11.44 14.51 11.57
C GLU A 96 10.87 15.36 10.42
N PRO A 97 9.60 15.22 9.99
CA PRO A 97 9.03 16.11 8.97
C PRO A 97 9.17 17.58 9.39
N LYS A 98 8.94 17.88 10.67
CA LYS A 98 9.07 19.22 11.22
C LYS A 98 10.50 19.75 11.22
N ALA A 99 11.48 18.92 11.54
CA ALA A 99 12.90 19.28 11.50
C ALA A 99 13.33 19.65 10.08
N ARG A 100 12.87 18.90 9.06
CA ARG A 100 13.13 19.21 7.65
C ARG A 100 12.45 20.51 7.20
N GLU A 101 11.20 20.77 7.60
CA GLU A 101 10.53 22.05 7.35
C GLU A 101 11.31 23.25 7.93
N LEU A 102 12.02 23.03 9.03
CA LEU A 102 12.86 24.04 9.69
C LEU A 102 14.26 24.17 9.04
N GLY A 103 14.55 23.41 7.97
CA GLY A 103 15.84 23.43 7.29
C GLY A 103 16.96 22.71 8.04
N LEU A 104 16.63 21.89 9.05
CA LEU A 104 17.61 21.08 9.76
C LEU A 104 17.94 19.82 8.95
N GLU A 105 19.21 19.46 8.94
CA GLU A 105 19.65 18.18 8.41
C GLU A 105 19.31 17.06 9.41
N VAL A 106 18.68 16.01 8.90
CA VAL A 106 18.32 14.83 9.68
C VAL A 106 19.40 13.77 9.45
N GLU A 107 20.26 13.60 10.44
CA GLU A 107 21.35 12.61 10.43
C GLU A 107 20.81 11.16 10.53
N GLU A 108 19.76 10.94 11.33
CA GLU A 108 19.16 9.62 11.54
C GLU A 108 17.63 9.69 11.44
N ARG A 109 17.03 8.77 10.67
CA ARG A 109 15.58 8.68 10.53
C ARG A 109 14.96 8.09 11.79
N PHE A 110 13.95 8.77 12.34
CA PHE A 110 13.23 8.25 13.50
C PHE A 110 12.25 7.16 13.07
N VAL A 111 12.41 5.96 13.61
CA VAL A 111 11.53 4.81 13.39
C VAL A 111 11.15 4.22 14.73
N ALA A 112 9.85 4.16 15.01
CA ALA A 112 9.33 3.48 16.18
C ALA A 112 8.21 2.52 15.80
N THR A 113 8.28 1.30 16.33
CA THR A 113 7.29 0.24 16.11
C THR A 113 6.86 -0.40 17.42
N GLY A 114 5.62 -0.88 17.49
CA GLY A 114 5.10 -1.57 18.67
C GLY A 114 4.12 -2.69 18.30
N VAL A 115 4.09 -3.74 19.10
CA VAL A 115 3.05 -4.78 19.03
C VAL A 115 2.00 -4.42 20.08
N ILE A 116 0.80 -4.05 19.63
CA ILE A 116 -0.26 -3.53 20.48
C ILE A 116 -1.49 -4.46 20.38
N PRO A 117 -2.13 -4.83 21.51
CA PRO A 117 -3.36 -5.61 21.49
C PRO A 117 -4.46 -4.90 20.71
N LYS A 118 -5.22 -5.66 19.89
CA LYS A 118 -6.35 -5.11 19.11
C LYS A 118 -7.40 -4.42 19.97
N SER A 119 -7.54 -4.82 21.24
CA SER A 119 -8.45 -4.21 22.21
C SER A 119 -8.06 -2.79 22.65
N GLU A 120 -6.81 -2.38 22.43
CA GLU A 120 -6.30 -1.04 22.76
C GLU A 120 -6.21 -0.12 21.54
N ILE A 121 -6.59 -0.62 20.35
CA ILE A 121 -6.52 0.13 19.10
C ILE A 121 -7.80 0.94 18.91
N GLU A 122 -7.62 2.21 18.54
CA GLU A 122 -8.68 3.14 18.22
C GLU A 122 -8.62 3.51 16.75
N ASN A 123 -9.76 3.94 16.17
CA ASN A 123 -9.84 4.52 14.81
C ASN A 123 -9.15 3.69 13.70
N LEU A 124 -9.19 2.35 13.81
CA LEU A 124 -8.68 1.44 12.80
C LEU A 124 -9.47 1.62 11.49
N ARG A 125 -8.76 1.97 10.43
CA ARG A 125 -9.38 2.29 9.13
C ARG A 125 -8.49 1.90 7.96
N GLU A 126 -9.14 1.49 6.87
CA GLU A 126 -8.52 1.35 5.57
C GLU A 126 -8.49 2.72 4.88
N VAL A 127 -7.37 3.05 4.23
CA VAL A 127 -7.21 4.26 3.42
C VAL A 127 -6.79 3.85 2.03
N ASP A 128 -7.59 4.27 1.04
CA ASP A 128 -7.35 4.06 -0.38
C ASP A 128 -6.81 5.37 -1.00
N THR A 129 -5.59 5.32 -1.51
CA THR A 129 -4.90 6.47 -2.11
C THR A 129 -4.63 6.19 -3.58
N VAL A 130 -5.11 7.07 -4.46
CA VAL A 130 -4.70 7.08 -5.88
C VAL A 130 -3.24 7.51 -5.95
N ILE A 131 -2.38 6.65 -6.50
CA ILE A 131 -0.96 6.91 -6.73
C ILE A 131 -0.63 7.09 -8.22
N TRP A 132 -1.55 6.70 -9.11
CA TRP A 132 -1.49 7.00 -10.53
C TRP A 132 -2.91 7.25 -11.09
N PRO A 133 -3.15 8.25 -11.96
CA PRO A 133 -2.22 9.36 -12.21
C PRO A 133 -1.90 10.05 -10.88
N GLY A 134 -0.63 10.41 -10.67
CA GLY A 134 -0.19 10.98 -9.40
C GLY A 134 -1.07 12.19 -9.04
N ALA A 135 -1.27 12.46 -7.75
CA ALA A 135 -1.91 13.70 -7.35
C ALA A 135 -1.16 14.84 -8.05
N GLU A 136 -1.81 15.56 -8.97
CA GLU A 136 -1.25 16.78 -9.53
C GLU A 136 -0.75 17.58 -8.33
N SER A 137 0.54 17.89 -8.31
CA SER A 137 1.08 18.82 -7.34
C SER A 137 0.37 20.13 -7.64
N GLN A 138 -0.77 20.38 -6.97
CA GLN A 138 -1.46 21.65 -7.04
C GLN A 138 -0.44 22.67 -6.54
N SER A 139 0.15 23.35 -7.51
CA SER A 139 1.18 24.37 -7.34
C SER A 139 0.50 25.71 -7.08
#